data_AF-A0AA37HSL5-F1
#
_entry.id   AF-A0AA37HSL5-F1
#
_cell.length_a   1.000
_cell.length_b   1.000
_cell.length_c   1.000
_cell.angle_alpha   90.00
_cell.angle_beta   90.00
_cell.angle_gamma   90.00
#
_symmetry.space_group_name_H-M   'P 1'
#
loop_
_entity.id
_entity.type
_entity.pdbx_description
1 polymer ?
#
loop_
_entity_poly.entity_id
_entity_poly.type
_entity_poly.pdbx_seq_one_letter_code
_entity_poly.pdbx_strand_id
1 'polypeptide(L)'
;MTDAPDLRLKMQDPRTQYPQPPFEKQPQEAPGLAQAMKPKPDHGETSYRGHGRLEGRKALVTGADSGIGRAAAIAFAREGADVALSFVADEMPDAQEVAKLIEAEGRKAVLLPGDITDKGFCEALVKKAVTDLGGLDILVNNAGKQTNQKDITDITDEQFDRTLKTNLYAMFWITKAALPHMPAGASVINTASVVAYNPPQILVDYATTKAGIVAFSKALAKQQIAKGIRVNAVAPGPFWTALQPSGGQPQENVEKFGSEVPLGRPGQPVELAPVYVFLASQEASYVTGEVYGATGGNGTA
;
A
#
# COMPACT_ATOMS: atom_id res chain seq x y z
N MET A 1 -18.41 -12.45 -11.97
CA MET A 1 -18.90 -12.36 -10.57
C MET A 1 -18.91 -13.75 -9.97
N THR A 2 -18.17 -13.98 -8.90
CA THR A 2 -18.22 -15.24 -8.15
C THR A 2 -19.40 -15.19 -7.18
N ASP A 3 -20.35 -16.11 -7.31
CA ASP A 3 -21.52 -16.22 -6.40
C ASP A 3 -21.15 -16.71 -4.98
N ALA A 4 -19.87 -17.00 -4.70
CA ALA A 4 -19.40 -17.48 -3.41
C ALA A 4 -19.41 -16.37 -2.35
N PRO A 5 -20.16 -16.51 -1.23
CA PRO A 5 -20.38 -15.43 -0.26
C PRO A 5 -19.08 -14.83 0.27
N ASP A 6 -19.00 -13.50 0.40
CA ASP A 6 -17.89 -12.85 1.10
C ASP A 6 -17.99 -13.17 2.60
N LEU A 7 -17.28 -14.22 3.01
CA LEU A 7 -17.31 -14.70 4.37
C LEU A 7 -16.82 -13.64 5.37
N ARG A 8 -16.05 -12.63 4.94
CA ARG A 8 -15.57 -11.55 5.81
C ARG A 8 -16.72 -10.70 6.35
N LEU A 9 -17.87 -10.68 5.68
CA LEU A 9 -19.07 -9.95 6.13
C LEU A 9 -19.91 -10.74 7.14
N LYS A 10 -19.59 -12.02 7.40
CA LYS A 10 -20.24 -12.81 8.44
C LYS A 10 -19.54 -12.58 9.77
N MET A 11 -20.33 -12.50 10.84
CA MET A 11 -19.81 -12.41 12.21
C MET A 11 -18.96 -13.65 12.53
N GLN A 12 -17.69 -13.43 12.84
CA GLN A 12 -16.71 -14.47 13.18
C GLN A 12 -15.62 -13.89 14.08
N ASP A 13 -14.83 -14.75 14.73
CA ASP A 13 -13.72 -14.33 15.57
C ASP A 13 -12.56 -13.80 14.72
N PRO A 14 -12.19 -12.51 14.81
CA PRO A 14 -11.14 -11.93 13.99
C PRO A 14 -9.76 -12.51 14.30
N ARG A 15 -9.56 -13.14 15.47
CA ARG A 15 -8.27 -13.76 15.85
C ARG A 15 -7.96 -14.97 14.98
N THR A 16 -8.95 -15.72 14.54
CA THR A 16 -8.80 -16.98 13.78
C THR A 16 -9.23 -16.87 12.32
N GLN A 17 -9.57 -15.67 11.84
CA GLN A 17 -10.10 -15.46 10.49
C GLN A 17 -9.07 -15.69 9.38
N TYR A 18 -7.78 -15.54 9.68
CA TYR A 18 -6.67 -15.71 8.73
C TYR A 18 -5.54 -16.54 9.37
N PRO A 19 -4.56 -17.01 8.57
CA PRO A 19 -3.45 -17.83 9.07
C PRO A 19 -2.69 -17.20 10.25
N GLN A 20 -2.23 -18.05 11.16
CA GLN A 20 -1.49 -17.68 12.37
C GLN A 20 -0.08 -18.31 12.33
N PRO A 21 0.93 -17.71 12.98
CA PRO A 21 2.24 -18.33 13.14
C PRO A 21 2.16 -19.64 13.96
N PRO A 22 3.15 -20.54 13.84
CA PRO A 22 4.41 -20.35 13.13
C PRO A 22 4.29 -20.47 11.61
N PHE A 23 4.97 -19.58 10.88
CA PHE A 23 5.15 -19.65 9.43
C PHE A 23 6.49 -20.32 9.09
N GLU A 24 6.63 -20.82 7.86
CA GLU A 24 7.90 -21.37 7.36
C GLU A 24 8.92 -20.26 7.10
N LYS A 25 10.22 -20.55 7.32
CA LYS A 25 11.31 -19.72 6.78
C LYS A 25 11.23 -19.71 5.26
N GLN A 26 11.30 -18.53 4.67
CA GLN A 26 11.04 -18.34 3.24
C GLN A 26 11.79 -17.12 2.69
N PRO A 27 13.12 -17.06 2.83
CA PRO A 27 13.89 -15.90 2.39
C PRO A 27 13.71 -15.67 0.88
N GLN A 28 13.59 -14.39 0.50
CA GLN A 28 13.54 -13.96 -0.88
C GLN A 28 14.52 -12.81 -1.11
N GLU A 29 14.97 -12.62 -2.34
CA GLU A 29 15.64 -11.38 -2.73
C GLU A 29 14.61 -10.26 -2.85
N ALA A 30 14.99 -9.04 -2.44
CA ALA A 30 14.13 -7.87 -2.61
C ALA A 30 13.91 -7.58 -4.10
N PRO A 31 12.69 -7.21 -4.52
CA PRO A 31 11.55 -6.84 -3.68
C PRO A 31 10.67 -8.02 -3.21
N GLY A 32 10.95 -9.23 -3.69
CA GLY A 32 10.18 -10.44 -3.40
C GLY A 32 8.93 -10.58 -4.29
N LEU A 33 8.34 -11.77 -4.29
CA LEU A 33 7.10 -12.07 -5.02
C LEU A 33 6.06 -12.65 -4.06
N ALA A 34 4.86 -12.09 -4.07
CA ALA A 34 3.74 -12.57 -3.27
C ALA A 34 3.33 -14.00 -3.66
N GLN A 35 3.39 -14.35 -4.95
CA GLN A 35 3.11 -15.70 -5.40
C GLN A 35 4.08 -16.77 -4.86
N ALA A 36 5.27 -16.36 -4.42
CA ALA A 36 6.30 -17.25 -3.88
C ALA A 36 6.20 -17.43 -2.35
N MET A 37 5.34 -16.66 -1.67
CA MET A 37 5.14 -16.74 -0.23
C MET A 37 4.31 -17.96 0.19
N LYS A 38 4.53 -18.42 1.43
CA LYS A 38 3.86 -19.54 2.07
C LYS A 38 3.37 -19.19 3.48
N PRO A 39 2.05 -19.10 3.73
CA PRO A 39 0.98 -19.15 2.73
C PRO A 39 1.03 -17.93 1.79
N LYS A 40 0.36 -18.02 0.65
CA LYS A 40 0.13 -16.86 -0.23
C LYS A 40 -0.69 -15.81 0.53
N PRO A 41 -0.33 -14.52 0.48
CA PRO A 41 -1.15 -13.48 1.07
C PRO A 41 -2.52 -13.40 0.42
N ASP A 42 -3.55 -13.11 1.22
CA ASP A 42 -4.90 -12.81 0.72
C ASP A 42 -5.01 -11.31 0.44
N HIS A 43 -5.16 -10.95 -0.84
CA HIS A 43 -5.34 -9.57 -1.28
C HIS A 43 -6.81 -9.26 -1.60
N GLY A 44 -7.70 -10.23 -1.41
CA GLY A 44 -9.11 -10.09 -1.67
C GLY A 44 -9.51 -10.61 -3.04
N GLU A 45 -8.67 -11.35 -3.75
CA GLU A 45 -8.92 -11.87 -5.10
C GLU A 45 -10.25 -12.61 -5.22
N THR A 46 -10.69 -13.30 -4.16
CA THR A 46 -11.97 -14.02 -4.14
C THR A 46 -12.97 -13.45 -3.15
N SER A 47 -12.52 -12.70 -2.15
CA SER A 47 -13.35 -12.25 -1.02
C SER A 47 -13.84 -10.82 -1.14
N TYR A 48 -13.09 -9.88 -1.75
CA TYR A 48 -13.55 -8.48 -1.83
C TYR A 48 -14.78 -8.30 -2.72
N ARG A 49 -15.83 -7.62 -2.26
CA ARG A 49 -17.01 -7.30 -3.07
C ARG A 49 -17.20 -5.79 -3.15
N GLY A 50 -17.24 -5.27 -4.36
CA GLY A 50 -17.50 -3.85 -4.61
C GLY A 50 -18.99 -3.53 -4.56
N HIS A 51 -19.28 -2.25 -4.30
CA HIS A 51 -20.63 -1.69 -4.17
C HIS A 51 -20.77 -0.38 -4.95
N GLY A 52 -19.92 -0.15 -5.97
CA GLY A 52 -19.97 1.03 -6.84
C GLY A 52 -19.47 2.32 -6.17
N ARG A 53 -18.65 2.24 -5.12
CA ARG A 53 -18.25 3.41 -4.32
C ARG A 53 -17.22 4.32 -5.01
N LEU A 54 -16.61 3.84 -6.09
CA LEU A 54 -15.57 4.53 -6.86
C LEU A 54 -15.87 4.51 -8.37
N GLU A 55 -17.15 4.50 -8.73
CA GLU A 55 -17.60 4.39 -10.12
C GLU A 55 -16.99 5.51 -10.99
N GLY A 56 -16.27 5.12 -12.05
CA GLY A 56 -15.65 6.03 -13.01
C GLY A 56 -14.36 6.70 -12.54
N ARG A 57 -13.89 6.44 -11.32
CA ARG A 57 -12.67 7.03 -10.74
C ARG A 57 -11.41 6.56 -11.47
N LYS A 58 -10.33 7.35 -11.37
CA LYS A 58 -9.06 7.13 -12.05
C LYS A 58 -7.93 7.10 -11.02
N ALA A 59 -7.40 5.91 -10.75
CA ALA A 59 -6.44 5.68 -9.68
C ALA A 59 -5.03 5.37 -10.20
N LEU A 60 -4.01 5.99 -9.58
CA LEU A 60 -2.61 5.54 -9.66
C LEU A 60 -2.20 4.97 -8.31
N VAL A 61 -1.75 3.71 -8.30
CA VAL A 61 -1.25 3.01 -7.10
C VAL A 61 0.20 2.58 -7.33
N THR A 62 1.11 3.00 -6.45
CA THR A 62 2.51 2.54 -6.46
C THR A 62 2.72 1.31 -5.57
N GLY A 63 3.58 0.38 -5.99
CA GLY A 63 3.75 -0.93 -5.33
C GLY A 63 2.45 -1.74 -5.37
N ALA A 64 1.78 -1.72 -6.53
CA ALA A 64 0.43 -2.26 -6.70
C ALA A 64 0.40 -3.71 -7.23
N ASP A 65 1.57 -4.24 -7.56
CA ASP A 65 1.82 -5.62 -7.96
C ASP A 65 1.51 -6.62 -6.84
N SER A 66 1.80 -6.25 -5.59
CA SER A 66 1.73 -7.15 -4.43
C SER A 66 1.24 -6.44 -3.15
N GLY A 67 0.96 -7.23 -2.11
CA GLY A 67 0.68 -6.73 -0.76
C GLY A 67 -0.48 -5.73 -0.69
N ILE A 68 -0.29 -4.67 0.11
CA ILE A 68 -1.35 -3.70 0.41
C ILE A 68 -1.78 -2.93 -0.85
N GLY A 69 -0.84 -2.58 -1.72
CA GLY A 69 -1.14 -1.90 -2.98
C GLY A 69 -1.98 -2.76 -3.91
N ARG A 70 -1.68 -4.07 -4.02
CA ARG A 70 -2.51 -5.04 -4.75
C ARG A 70 -3.93 -5.11 -4.19
N ALA A 71 -4.08 -5.21 -2.88
CA ALA A 71 -5.40 -5.25 -2.25
C ALA A 71 -6.21 -3.97 -2.51
N ALA A 72 -5.57 -2.80 -2.44
CA ALA A 72 -6.20 -1.52 -2.78
C ALA A 72 -6.60 -1.46 -4.26
N ALA A 73 -5.72 -1.89 -5.18
CA ALA A 73 -5.99 -1.89 -6.62
C ALA A 73 -7.17 -2.81 -7.00
N ILE A 74 -7.21 -4.03 -6.46
CA ILE A 74 -8.33 -4.98 -6.66
C ILE A 74 -9.63 -4.36 -6.16
N ALA A 75 -9.62 -3.80 -4.95
CA ALA A 75 -10.81 -3.19 -4.37
C ALA A 75 -11.27 -1.95 -5.16
N PHE A 76 -10.35 -1.10 -5.62
CA PHE A 76 -10.69 0.05 -6.45
C PHE A 76 -11.37 -0.36 -7.75
N ALA A 77 -10.86 -1.38 -8.44
CA ALA A 77 -11.49 -1.87 -9.66
C ALA A 77 -12.89 -2.44 -9.40
N ARG A 78 -13.05 -3.24 -8.34
CA ARG A 78 -14.37 -3.76 -7.92
C ARG A 78 -15.37 -2.68 -7.57
N GLU A 79 -14.89 -1.57 -7.02
CA GLU A 79 -15.72 -0.40 -6.70
C GLU A 79 -15.97 0.50 -7.92
N GLY A 80 -15.42 0.17 -9.09
CA GLY A 80 -15.71 0.80 -10.37
C GLY A 80 -14.65 1.77 -10.89
N ALA A 81 -13.42 1.75 -10.37
CA ALA A 81 -12.34 2.62 -10.81
C ALA A 81 -11.45 1.97 -11.90
N ASP A 82 -10.90 2.78 -12.80
CA ASP A 82 -9.75 2.37 -13.62
C ASP A 82 -8.45 2.57 -12.83
N VAL A 83 -7.47 1.68 -13.01
CA VAL A 83 -6.29 1.62 -12.15
C VAL A 83 -5.00 1.52 -12.95
N ALA A 84 -4.10 2.47 -12.74
CA ALA A 84 -2.69 2.40 -13.13
C ALA A 84 -1.85 1.82 -11.98
N LEU A 85 -1.01 0.84 -12.31
CA LEU A 85 -0.20 0.04 -11.42
C LEU A 85 1.27 0.38 -11.65
N SER A 86 1.94 0.98 -10.67
CA SER A 86 3.40 1.18 -10.68
C SER A 86 4.07 0.14 -9.77
N PHE A 87 5.16 -0.45 -10.24
CA PHE A 87 5.90 -1.55 -9.61
C PHE A 87 7.30 -1.63 -10.23
N VAL A 88 8.25 -2.41 -9.67
CA VAL A 88 9.55 -2.61 -10.34
C VAL A 88 9.46 -3.78 -11.34
N ALA A 89 10.30 -3.76 -12.39
CA ALA A 89 10.15 -4.69 -13.51
C ALA A 89 10.17 -6.18 -13.12
N ASP A 90 10.92 -6.53 -12.07
CA ASP A 90 11.06 -7.91 -11.57
C ASP A 90 9.74 -8.46 -11.00
N GLU A 91 8.81 -7.59 -10.60
CA GLU A 91 7.49 -7.93 -10.05
C GLU A 91 6.41 -8.07 -11.13
N MET A 92 6.78 -8.01 -12.41
CA MET A 92 5.85 -8.15 -13.55
C MET A 92 4.93 -9.37 -13.44
N PRO A 93 5.38 -10.57 -13.01
CA PRO A 93 4.49 -11.71 -12.85
C PRO A 93 3.32 -11.45 -11.88
N ASP A 94 3.59 -10.81 -10.74
CA ASP A 94 2.55 -10.47 -9.75
C ASP A 94 1.63 -9.36 -10.30
N ALA A 95 2.21 -8.34 -10.94
CA ALA A 95 1.44 -7.23 -11.54
C ALA A 95 0.47 -7.69 -12.65
N GLN A 96 0.84 -8.71 -13.43
CA GLN A 96 -0.01 -9.30 -14.46
C GLN A 96 -1.24 -10.00 -13.86
N GLU A 97 -1.14 -10.60 -12.67
CA GLU A 97 -2.31 -11.14 -11.97
C GLU A 97 -3.28 -10.03 -11.59
N VAL A 98 -2.75 -8.91 -11.08
CA VAL A 98 -3.57 -7.75 -10.68
C VAL A 98 -4.27 -7.14 -11.89
N ALA A 99 -3.57 -6.97 -13.02
CA ALA A 99 -4.17 -6.47 -14.26
C ALA A 99 -5.35 -7.34 -14.72
N LYS A 100 -5.18 -8.68 -14.72
CA LYS A 100 -6.27 -9.61 -15.08
C LYS A 100 -7.48 -9.48 -14.16
N LEU A 101 -7.25 -9.29 -12.86
CA LEU A 101 -8.34 -9.09 -11.89
C LEU A 101 -9.09 -7.78 -12.14
N ILE A 102 -8.38 -6.69 -12.45
CA ILE A 102 -8.99 -5.39 -12.79
C ILE A 102 -9.81 -5.50 -14.08
N GLU A 103 -9.24 -6.11 -15.12
CA GLU A 103 -9.89 -6.30 -16.41
C GLU A 103 -11.14 -7.20 -16.31
N ALA A 104 -11.11 -8.20 -15.43
CA ALA A 104 -12.26 -9.07 -15.16
C ALA A 104 -13.46 -8.33 -14.54
N GLU A 105 -13.24 -7.18 -13.89
CA GLU A 105 -14.30 -6.28 -13.39
C GLU A 105 -14.75 -5.26 -14.46
N GLY A 106 -14.28 -5.39 -15.72
CA GLY A 106 -14.60 -4.49 -16.81
C GLY A 106 -13.92 -3.12 -16.70
N ARG A 107 -12.87 -3.01 -15.88
CA ARG A 107 -12.10 -1.78 -15.68
C ARG A 107 -10.79 -1.80 -16.46
N LYS A 108 -10.23 -0.60 -16.69
CA LYS A 108 -8.93 -0.47 -17.37
C LYS A 108 -7.78 -0.65 -16.39
N ALA A 109 -6.87 -1.58 -16.71
CA ALA A 109 -5.57 -1.72 -16.06
C ALA A 109 -4.47 -1.06 -16.90
N VAL A 110 -3.56 -0.31 -16.26
CA VAL A 110 -2.37 0.27 -16.93
C VAL A 110 -1.13 -0.14 -16.16
N LEU A 111 -0.29 -0.99 -16.74
CA LEU A 111 0.97 -1.45 -16.13
C LEU A 111 2.11 -0.46 -16.42
N LEU A 112 2.76 0.04 -15.37
CA LEU A 112 3.79 1.07 -15.42
C LEU A 112 5.05 0.64 -14.63
N PRO A 113 5.82 -0.35 -15.11
CA PRO A 113 7.02 -0.81 -14.44
C PRO A 113 8.13 0.26 -14.48
N GLY A 114 8.83 0.43 -13.36
CA GLY A 114 10.06 1.23 -13.28
C GLY A 114 10.43 1.65 -11.87
N ASP A 115 11.60 2.28 -11.74
CA ASP A 115 12.20 2.63 -10.45
C ASP A 115 11.82 4.06 -10.03
N ILE A 116 11.01 4.17 -8.98
CA ILE A 116 10.53 5.46 -8.44
C ILE A 116 11.62 6.26 -7.70
N THR A 117 12.84 5.72 -7.55
CA THR A 117 13.97 6.51 -7.07
C THR A 117 14.57 7.43 -8.14
N ASP A 118 14.15 7.27 -9.40
CA ASP A 118 14.43 8.21 -10.47
C ASP A 118 13.31 9.26 -10.59
N LYS A 119 13.70 10.54 -10.52
CA LYS A 119 12.75 11.66 -10.61
C LYS A 119 12.12 11.74 -12.00
N GLY A 120 12.88 11.52 -13.06
CA GLY A 120 12.37 11.58 -14.44
C GLY A 120 11.31 10.52 -14.69
N PHE A 121 11.52 9.31 -14.19
CA PHE A 121 10.55 8.24 -14.18
C PHE A 121 9.29 8.63 -13.38
N CYS A 122 9.42 9.20 -12.18
CA CYS A 122 8.26 9.64 -11.39
C CYS A 122 7.37 10.65 -12.16
N GLU A 123 7.98 11.60 -12.87
CA GLU A 123 7.26 12.57 -13.70
C GLU A 123 6.59 11.90 -14.91
N ALA A 124 7.31 10.99 -15.59
CA ALA A 124 6.78 10.23 -16.72
C ALA A 124 5.66 9.25 -16.31
N LEU A 125 5.78 8.64 -15.14
CA LEU A 125 4.81 7.72 -14.54
C LEU A 125 3.45 8.39 -14.41
N VAL A 126 3.42 9.57 -13.76
CA VAL A 126 2.18 10.33 -13.58
C VAL A 126 1.60 10.76 -14.92
N LYS A 127 2.44 11.29 -15.82
CA LYS A 127 1.99 11.72 -17.15
C LYS A 127 1.33 10.56 -17.90
N LYS A 128 1.95 9.37 -17.89
CA LYS A 128 1.44 8.19 -18.56
C LYS A 128 0.15 7.68 -17.91
N ALA A 129 0.07 7.66 -16.58
CA ALA A 129 -1.16 7.32 -15.87
C ALA A 129 -2.32 8.25 -16.26
N VAL A 130 -2.09 9.58 -16.25
CA VAL A 130 -3.10 10.58 -16.66
C VAL A 130 -3.56 10.37 -18.10
N THR A 131 -2.62 10.19 -19.04
CA THR A 131 -2.95 9.97 -20.45
C THR A 131 -3.72 8.68 -20.65
N ASP A 132 -3.25 7.57 -20.09
CA ASP A 132 -3.82 6.25 -20.36
C ASP A 132 -5.15 6.07 -19.62
N LEU A 133 -5.35 6.66 -18.45
CA LEU A 133 -6.63 6.60 -17.73
C LEU A 133 -7.65 7.63 -18.21
N GLY A 134 -7.20 8.70 -18.87
CA GLY A 134 -8.03 9.84 -19.27
C GLY A 134 -8.31 10.83 -18.13
N GLY A 135 -7.45 10.87 -17.13
CA GLY A 135 -7.60 11.68 -15.91
C GLY A 135 -6.91 11.03 -14.71
N LEU A 136 -6.85 11.73 -13.58
CA LEU A 136 -6.34 11.21 -12.31
C LEU A 136 -7.04 11.88 -11.14
N ASP A 137 -7.66 11.10 -10.26
CA ASP A 137 -8.40 11.62 -9.11
C ASP A 137 -8.21 10.79 -7.82
N ILE A 138 -7.46 9.68 -7.89
CA ILE A 138 -6.96 8.92 -6.73
C ILE A 138 -5.47 8.71 -6.92
N LEU A 139 -4.66 9.15 -5.96
CA LEU A 139 -3.24 8.81 -5.88
C LEU A 139 -2.98 8.02 -4.60
N VAL A 140 -2.38 6.84 -4.75
CA VAL A 140 -1.89 6.03 -3.62
C VAL A 140 -0.37 5.90 -3.69
N ASN A 141 0.32 6.60 -2.79
CA ASN A 141 1.75 6.40 -2.57
C ASN A 141 1.93 5.24 -1.58
N ASN A 142 2.08 4.03 -2.10
CA ASN A 142 2.19 2.81 -1.30
C ASN A 142 3.55 2.10 -1.39
N ALA A 143 4.23 2.18 -2.54
CA ALA A 143 5.56 1.61 -2.72
C ALA A 143 6.51 2.01 -1.58
N GLY A 144 7.31 1.06 -1.11
CA GLY A 144 8.24 1.31 -0.03
C GLY A 144 9.37 0.29 0.02
N LYS A 145 10.54 0.75 0.47
CA LYS A 145 11.69 -0.08 0.80
C LYS A 145 11.82 -0.20 2.31
N GLN A 146 12.11 -1.42 2.76
CA GLN A 146 12.41 -1.75 4.16
C GLN A 146 13.57 -2.76 4.15
N THR A 147 14.62 -2.49 4.94
CA THR A 147 15.75 -3.39 5.09
C THR A 147 16.18 -3.33 6.55
N ASN A 148 16.14 -4.47 7.24
CA ASN A 148 16.49 -4.53 8.66
C ASN A 148 18.01 -4.51 8.87
N GLN A 149 18.46 -3.82 9.91
CA GLN A 149 19.84 -3.86 10.40
C GLN A 149 19.85 -3.90 11.93
N LYS A 150 20.79 -4.63 12.52
CA LYS A 150 20.85 -4.78 13.99
C LYS A 150 21.45 -3.57 14.68
N ASP A 151 22.42 -2.93 14.03
CA ASP A 151 23.10 -1.73 14.50
C ASP A 151 23.02 -0.62 13.45
N ILE A 152 23.03 0.63 13.89
CA ILE A 152 23.06 1.80 13.00
C ILE A 152 24.35 1.85 12.17
N THR A 153 25.47 1.31 12.68
CA THR A 153 26.74 1.26 11.95
C THR A 153 26.72 0.31 10.77
N ASP A 154 25.75 -0.62 10.72
CA ASP A 154 25.55 -1.54 9.60
C ASP A 154 24.63 -0.96 8.51
N ILE A 155 23.98 0.18 8.78
CA ILE A 155 23.21 0.92 7.78
C ILE A 155 24.20 1.71 6.93
N THR A 156 24.46 1.23 5.72
CA THR A 156 25.32 1.95 4.77
C THR A 156 24.63 3.22 4.26
N ASP A 157 25.43 4.18 3.80
CA ASP A 157 24.91 5.41 3.17
C ASP A 157 24.00 5.09 1.98
N GLU A 158 24.33 4.05 1.20
CA GLU A 158 23.52 3.59 0.07
C GLU A 158 22.17 3.01 0.52
N GLN A 159 22.15 2.22 1.61
CA GLN A 159 20.90 1.72 2.17
C GLN A 159 20.03 2.89 2.64
N PHE A 160 20.60 3.80 3.43
CA PHE A 160 19.90 4.95 3.97
C PHE A 160 19.32 5.83 2.84
N ASP A 161 20.15 6.23 1.88
CA ASP A 161 19.72 7.03 0.72
C ASP A 161 18.65 6.31 -0.10
N ARG A 162 18.81 5.01 -0.36
CA ARG A 162 17.81 4.24 -1.12
C ARG A 162 16.47 4.16 -0.38
N THR A 163 16.46 3.96 0.93
CA THR A 163 15.25 3.94 1.76
C THR A 163 14.56 5.31 1.72
N LEU A 164 15.30 6.41 1.89
CA LEU A 164 14.76 7.76 1.82
C LEU A 164 14.25 8.11 0.41
N LYS A 165 15.00 7.77 -0.65
CA LYS A 165 14.59 8.06 -2.03
C LYS A 165 13.30 7.33 -2.40
N THR A 166 13.20 6.06 -2.03
CA THR A 166 12.00 5.26 -2.31
C THR A 166 10.79 5.76 -1.52
N ASN A 167 10.96 6.08 -0.24
CA ASN A 167 9.82 6.30 0.65
C ASN A 167 9.40 7.78 0.78
N LEU A 168 10.34 8.72 0.63
CA LEU A 168 10.10 10.16 0.78
C LEU A 168 10.22 10.93 -0.53
N TYR A 169 11.35 10.79 -1.24
CA TYR A 169 11.57 11.58 -2.47
C TYR A 169 10.59 11.17 -3.56
N ALA A 170 10.40 9.87 -3.79
CA ALA A 170 9.43 9.35 -4.76
C ALA A 170 8.02 9.86 -4.45
N MET A 171 7.55 9.72 -3.19
CA MET A 171 6.26 10.25 -2.75
C MET A 171 6.14 11.75 -3.06
N PHE A 172 7.18 12.53 -2.76
CA PHE A 172 7.20 13.96 -3.06
C PHE A 172 7.12 14.24 -4.58
N TRP A 173 7.94 13.59 -5.40
CA TRP A 173 7.98 13.80 -6.85
C TRP A 173 6.68 13.40 -7.53
N ILE A 174 6.17 12.20 -7.22
CA ILE A 174 4.91 11.68 -7.76
C ILE A 174 3.75 12.57 -7.35
N THR A 175 3.64 12.92 -6.06
CA THR A 175 2.56 13.80 -5.58
C THR A 175 2.62 15.18 -6.23
N LYS A 176 3.81 15.77 -6.32
CA LYS A 176 4.00 17.08 -6.97
C LYS A 176 3.59 17.05 -8.44
N ALA A 177 3.92 15.98 -9.16
CA ALA A 177 3.54 15.81 -10.57
C ALA A 177 2.04 15.52 -10.74
N ALA A 178 1.40 14.82 -9.79
CA ALA A 178 -0.01 14.43 -9.86
C ALA A 178 -0.98 15.58 -9.56
N LEU A 179 -0.70 16.40 -8.55
CA LEU A 179 -1.63 17.43 -8.06
C LEU A 179 -2.17 18.39 -9.16
N PRO A 180 -1.41 18.83 -10.18
CA PRO A 180 -1.94 19.64 -11.28
C PRO A 180 -3.05 18.97 -12.09
N HIS A 181 -3.15 17.64 -12.06
CA HIS A 181 -4.14 16.84 -12.80
C HIS A 181 -5.34 16.41 -11.95
N MET A 182 -5.30 16.67 -10.64
CA MET A 182 -6.31 16.21 -9.69
C MET A 182 -7.39 17.28 -9.47
N PRO A 183 -8.67 17.01 -9.77
CA PRO A 183 -9.76 17.96 -9.58
C PRO A 183 -10.19 18.07 -8.11
N ALA A 184 -11.02 19.07 -7.80
CA ALA A 184 -11.75 19.09 -6.53
C ALA A 184 -12.57 17.80 -6.36
N GLY A 185 -12.53 17.22 -5.16
CA GLY A 185 -13.08 15.90 -4.85
C GLY A 185 -12.06 14.75 -4.96
N ALA A 186 -10.86 15.00 -5.48
CA ALA A 186 -9.81 13.99 -5.55
C ALA A 186 -9.20 13.63 -4.17
N SER A 187 -8.52 12.49 -4.10
CA SER A 187 -7.93 11.96 -2.86
C SER A 187 -6.49 11.48 -3.06
N VAL A 188 -5.60 11.88 -2.15
CA VAL A 188 -4.24 11.34 -2.00
C VAL A 188 -4.20 10.49 -0.73
N ILE A 189 -3.68 9.27 -0.84
CA ILE A 189 -3.54 8.33 0.28
C ILE A 189 -2.09 7.86 0.33
N ASN A 190 -1.43 8.09 1.46
CA ASN A 190 -0.05 7.69 1.66
C ASN A 190 0.05 6.52 2.65
N THR A 191 0.85 5.51 2.33
CA THR A 191 1.04 4.35 3.20
C THR A 191 2.20 4.60 4.16
N ALA A 192 1.85 5.00 5.38
CA ALA A 192 2.75 5.11 6.52
C ALA A 192 2.96 3.71 7.15
N SER A 193 3.09 3.63 8.49
CA SER A 193 3.18 2.38 9.25
C SER A 193 3.05 2.68 10.74
N VAL A 194 2.66 1.68 11.54
CA VAL A 194 2.77 1.71 13.01
C VAL A 194 4.19 2.02 13.48
N VAL A 195 5.22 1.71 12.69
CA VAL A 195 6.62 2.00 13.04
C VAL A 195 6.92 3.51 13.13
N ALA A 196 6.05 4.37 12.60
CA ALA A 196 6.15 5.81 12.79
C ALA A 196 5.91 6.22 14.26
N TYR A 197 5.23 5.37 15.03
CA TYR A 197 4.78 5.63 16.40
C TYR A 197 5.46 4.70 17.41
N ASN A 198 5.70 3.45 17.02
CA ASN A 198 6.41 2.46 17.82
C ASN A 198 7.53 1.80 16.98
N PRO A 199 8.66 2.49 16.75
CA PRO A 199 9.72 2.01 15.89
C PRO A 199 10.50 0.85 16.55
N PRO A 200 10.66 -0.31 15.87
CA PRO A 200 11.58 -1.33 16.36
C PRO A 200 13.03 -0.88 16.12
N GLN A 201 13.94 -1.30 17.00
CA GLN A 201 15.37 -0.93 16.93
C GLN A 201 16.05 -1.29 15.61
N ILE A 202 15.52 -2.28 14.87
CA ILE A 202 16.15 -2.81 13.64
C ILE A 202 15.77 -2.04 12.35
N LEU A 203 14.96 -0.98 12.43
CA LEU A 203 14.38 -0.27 11.27
C LEU A 203 14.57 1.25 11.35
N VAL A 204 15.77 1.73 11.70
CA VAL A 204 16.02 3.17 11.94
C VAL A 204 15.72 4.05 10.71
N ASP A 205 16.24 3.69 9.54
CA ASP A 205 16.04 4.41 8.28
C ASP A 205 14.57 4.36 7.84
N TYR A 206 13.96 3.18 7.87
CA TYR A 206 12.55 2.97 7.51
C TYR A 206 11.60 3.72 8.43
N ALA A 207 11.75 3.61 9.75
CA ALA A 207 10.91 4.32 10.73
C ALA A 207 10.98 5.84 10.51
N THR A 208 12.17 6.38 10.26
CA THR A 208 12.37 7.80 9.91
C THR A 208 11.51 8.19 8.71
N THR A 209 11.51 7.38 7.64
CA THR A 209 10.67 7.68 6.46
C THR A 209 9.18 7.57 6.75
N LYS A 210 8.73 6.61 7.57
CA LYS A 210 7.31 6.44 7.89
C LYS A 210 6.78 7.56 8.78
N ALA A 211 7.58 8.08 9.72
CA ALA A 211 7.26 9.30 10.46
C ALA A 211 7.21 10.52 9.53
N GLY A 212 8.16 10.64 8.59
CA GLY A 212 8.17 11.68 7.56
C GLY A 212 6.91 11.67 6.69
N ILE A 213 6.42 10.48 6.29
CA ILE A 213 5.17 10.32 5.52
C ILE A 213 3.96 10.83 6.30
N VAL A 214 3.88 10.57 7.61
CA VAL A 214 2.80 11.08 8.48
C VAL A 214 2.82 12.62 8.48
N ALA A 215 3.99 13.22 8.74
CA ALA A 215 4.14 14.67 8.77
C ALA A 215 3.82 15.31 7.40
N PHE A 216 4.32 14.72 6.31
CA PHE A 216 4.06 15.15 4.94
C PHE A 216 2.56 15.16 4.63
N SER A 217 1.85 14.07 4.97
CA SER A 217 0.41 13.93 4.71
C SER A 217 -0.40 14.99 5.44
N LYS A 218 -0.12 15.21 6.73
CA LYS A 218 -0.78 16.23 7.56
C LYS A 218 -0.54 17.64 7.04
N ALA A 219 0.69 17.96 6.65
CA ALA A 219 1.03 19.28 6.10
C ALA A 219 0.39 19.50 4.73
N LEU A 220 0.45 18.50 3.84
CA LEU A 220 -0.09 18.60 2.49
C LEU A 220 -1.62 18.71 2.50
N ALA A 221 -2.31 18.01 3.40
CA ALA A 221 -3.75 18.15 3.59
C ALA A 221 -4.17 19.61 3.81
N LYS A 222 -3.47 20.33 4.69
CA LYS A 222 -3.72 21.75 4.96
C LYS A 222 -3.49 22.62 3.73
N GLN A 223 -2.50 22.29 2.89
CA GLN A 223 -2.24 23.04 1.66
C GLN A 223 -3.29 22.78 0.56
N GLN A 224 -3.71 21.53 0.38
CA GLN A 224 -4.52 21.15 -0.79
C GLN A 224 -6.03 21.22 -0.54
N ILE A 225 -6.48 21.34 0.71
CA ILE A 225 -7.93 21.43 1.00
C ILE A 225 -8.59 22.66 0.38
N ALA A 226 -7.86 23.78 0.22
CA ALA A 226 -8.36 24.97 -0.48
C ALA A 226 -8.68 24.71 -1.97
N LYS A 227 -8.15 23.61 -2.55
CA LYS A 227 -8.45 23.13 -3.90
C LYS A 227 -9.44 21.97 -3.91
N GLY A 228 -10.00 21.60 -2.75
CA GLY A 228 -10.92 20.48 -2.60
C GLY A 228 -10.26 19.09 -2.70
N ILE A 229 -8.95 18.97 -2.50
CA ILE A 229 -8.23 17.69 -2.53
C ILE A 229 -7.95 17.23 -1.10
N ARG A 230 -8.39 16.01 -0.77
CA ARG A 230 -8.13 15.39 0.54
C ARG A 230 -6.80 14.64 0.52
N VAL A 231 -6.05 14.70 1.62
CA VAL A 231 -4.79 13.96 1.78
C VAL A 231 -4.82 13.23 3.11
N ASN A 232 -4.72 11.91 3.10
CA ASN A 232 -4.73 11.09 4.31
C ASN A 232 -3.59 10.06 4.27
N ALA A 233 -3.32 9.44 5.41
CA ALA A 233 -2.40 8.32 5.50
C ALA A 233 -3.08 7.09 6.09
N VAL A 234 -2.56 5.92 5.73
CA VAL A 234 -2.87 4.63 6.36
C VAL A 234 -1.62 4.15 7.08
N ALA A 235 -1.75 3.70 8.33
CA ALA A 235 -0.67 3.19 9.15
C ALA A 235 -0.89 1.70 9.47
N PRO A 236 -0.42 0.79 8.59
CA PRO A 236 -0.49 -0.65 8.84
C PRO A 236 0.35 -1.09 10.04
N GLY A 237 -0.13 -2.10 10.77
CA GLY A 237 0.68 -2.93 11.65
C GLY A 237 1.48 -4.00 10.90
N PRO A 238 1.70 -5.19 11.47
CA PRO A 238 2.32 -6.29 10.75
C PRO A 238 1.35 -6.91 9.73
N PHE A 239 1.63 -6.71 8.44
CA PHE A 239 0.88 -7.33 7.35
C PHE A 239 1.73 -8.35 6.60
N TRP A 240 1.12 -9.49 6.26
CA TRP A 240 1.77 -10.57 5.54
C TRP A 240 1.98 -10.17 4.07
N THR A 241 3.18 -9.68 3.74
CA THR A 241 3.55 -9.21 2.40
C THR A 241 4.98 -9.64 2.05
N ALA A 242 5.33 -9.63 0.76
CA ALA A 242 6.65 -10.05 0.27
C ALA A 242 7.80 -9.22 0.87
N LEU A 243 7.52 -7.97 1.23
CA LEU A 243 8.46 -7.05 1.88
C LEU A 243 9.09 -7.62 3.16
N GLN A 244 8.36 -8.45 3.91
CA GLN A 244 8.84 -8.98 5.20
C GLN A 244 9.92 -10.07 4.99
N PRO A 245 9.66 -11.17 4.26
CA PRO A 245 10.68 -12.19 4.00
C PRO A 245 11.81 -11.75 3.05
N SER A 246 11.64 -10.64 2.32
CA SER A 246 12.63 -10.11 1.37
C SER A 246 13.64 -9.13 2.00
N GLY A 247 13.88 -9.23 3.31
CA GLY A 247 14.81 -8.39 4.05
C GLY A 247 14.17 -7.32 4.94
N GLY A 248 12.85 -7.18 4.94
CA GLY A 248 12.15 -6.31 5.88
C GLY A 248 12.23 -6.81 7.32
N GLN A 249 12.33 -8.13 7.53
CA GLN A 249 12.48 -8.77 8.83
C GLN A 249 13.58 -9.86 8.77
N PRO A 250 14.29 -10.11 9.90
CA PRO A 250 15.04 -11.35 10.09
C PRO A 250 14.13 -12.57 9.92
N GLN A 251 14.66 -13.69 9.43
CA GLN A 251 13.86 -14.89 9.18
C GLN A 251 13.23 -15.46 10.45
N GLU A 252 13.92 -15.37 11.59
CA GLU A 252 13.36 -15.77 12.89
C GLU A 252 12.13 -14.93 13.30
N ASN A 253 12.03 -13.69 12.83
CA ASN A 253 10.87 -12.83 13.05
C ASN A 253 9.76 -13.14 12.05
N VAL A 254 10.09 -13.56 10.82
CA VAL A 254 9.09 -14.00 9.81
C VAL A 254 8.32 -15.22 10.31
N GLU A 255 9.00 -16.19 10.92
CA GLU A 255 8.36 -17.39 11.47
C GLU A 255 7.30 -17.08 12.54
N LYS A 256 7.49 -16.00 13.31
CA LYS A 256 6.62 -15.61 14.42
C LYS A 256 5.82 -14.33 14.11
N PHE A 257 5.79 -13.92 12.85
CA PHE A 257 5.35 -12.59 12.46
C PHE A 257 3.91 -12.31 12.90
N GLY A 258 3.68 -11.19 13.59
CA GLY A 258 2.37 -10.81 14.11
C GLY A 258 1.90 -11.57 15.35
N SER A 259 2.70 -12.48 15.92
CA SER A 259 2.37 -13.12 17.21
C SER A 259 2.41 -12.14 18.38
N GLU A 260 3.11 -11.03 18.22
CA GLU A 260 3.32 -9.99 19.23
C GLU A 260 2.16 -9.01 19.35
N VAL A 261 1.27 -8.92 18.36
CA VAL A 261 0.10 -8.04 18.43
C VAL A 261 -1.04 -8.71 19.20
N PRO A 262 -1.97 -7.94 19.82
CA PRO A 262 -3.10 -8.51 20.55
C PRO A 262 -3.97 -9.52 19.77
N LEU A 263 -4.05 -9.43 18.44
CA LEU A 263 -4.75 -10.42 17.61
C LEU A 263 -4.00 -11.75 17.43
N GLY A 264 -2.71 -11.85 17.80
CA GLY A 264 -1.90 -13.06 17.73
C GLY A 264 -1.58 -13.56 16.31
N ARG A 265 -1.82 -12.73 15.29
CA ARG A 265 -1.57 -13.03 13.88
C ARG A 265 -1.24 -11.75 13.10
N PRO A 266 -0.56 -11.84 11.96
CA PRO A 266 -0.44 -10.70 11.07
C PRO A 266 -1.77 -10.42 10.36
N GLY A 267 -1.95 -9.18 9.93
CA GLY A 267 -3.01 -8.83 9.01
C GLY A 267 -2.75 -9.41 7.62
N GLN A 268 -3.81 -9.74 6.89
CA GLN A 268 -3.74 -10.01 5.46
C GLN A 268 -4.02 -8.73 4.68
N PRO A 269 -3.38 -8.47 3.52
CA PRO A 269 -3.56 -7.24 2.75
C PRO A 269 -5.03 -6.86 2.48
N VAL A 270 -5.89 -7.85 2.24
CA VAL A 270 -7.33 -7.68 2.06
C VAL A 270 -8.03 -6.93 3.21
N GLU A 271 -7.50 -7.01 4.44
CA GLU A 271 -8.06 -6.35 5.62
C GLU A 271 -7.85 -4.83 5.59
N LEU A 272 -6.94 -4.32 4.76
CA LEU A 272 -6.72 -2.88 4.56
C LEU A 272 -7.52 -2.29 3.40
N ALA A 273 -7.89 -3.08 2.40
CA ALA A 273 -8.63 -2.61 1.23
C ALA A 273 -9.86 -1.73 1.57
N PRO A 274 -10.70 -2.06 2.57
CA PRO A 274 -11.84 -1.20 2.95
C PRO A 274 -11.45 0.21 3.38
N VAL A 275 -10.31 0.38 4.06
CA VAL A 275 -9.80 1.69 4.51
C VAL A 275 -9.40 2.54 3.31
N TYR A 276 -8.66 1.96 2.34
CA TYR A 276 -8.27 2.67 1.12
C TYR A 276 -9.50 3.10 0.31
N VAL A 277 -10.50 2.23 0.16
CA VAL A 277 -11.75 2.57 -0.54
C VAL A 277 -12.49 3.70 0.18
N PHE A 278 -12.65 3.61 1.51
CA PHE A 278 -13.28 4.68 2.29
C PHE A 278 -12.57 6.02 2.06
N LEU A 279 -11.24 6.07 2.24
CA LEU A 279 -10.45 7.28 2.08
C LEU A 279 -10.46 7.84 0.65
N ALA A 280 -10.59 6.99 -0.37
CA ALA A 280 -10.71 7.40 -1.76
C ALA A 280 -12.11 7.92 -2.11
N SER A 281 -13.16 7.36 -1.52
CA SER A 281 -14.57 7.67 -1.79
C SER A 281 -15.02 9.05 -1.31
N GLN A 282 -16.18 9.52 -1.77
CA GLN A 282 -16.79 10.76 -1.26
C GLN A 282 -17.45 10.59 0.12
N GLU A 283 -17.57 9.37 0.64
CA GLU A 283 -18.07 9.10 2.00
C GLU A 283 -17.12 9.69 3.07
N ALA A 284 -15.84 9.82 2.73
CA ALA A 284 -14.80 10.42 3.55
C ALA A 284 -14.68 11.95 3.33
N SER A 285 -15.76 12.65 2.95
CA SER A 285 -15.74 14.08 2.58
C SER A 285 -15.21 15.00 3.68
N TYR A 286 -15.37 14.62 4.96
CA TYR A 286 -14.86 15.37 6.13
C TYR A 286 -13.52 14.83 6.68
N VAL A 287 -12.86 13.92 5.95
CA VAL A 287 -11.64 13.25 6.38
C VAL A 287 -10.45 13.72 5.53
N THR A 288 -9.62 14.58 6.11
CA THR A 288 -8.36 15.05 5.51
C THR A 288 -7.33 15.35 6.60
N GLY A 289 -6.07 15.02 6.36
CA GLY A 289 -4.98 15.16 7.32
C GLY A 289 -4.93 14.04 8.37
N GLU A 290 -5.72 12.99 8.21
CA GLU A 290 -5.84 11.92 9.20
C GLU A 290 -4.90 10.74 8.91
N VAL A 291 -4.60 9.98 9.96
CA VAL A 291 -3.82 8.74 9.89
C VAL A 291 -4.67 7.59 10.41
N TYR A 292 -5.04 6.68 9.52
CA TYR A 292 -5.88 5.54 9.87
C TYR A 292 -5.02 4.31 10.18
N GLY A 293 -5.05 3.88 11.45
CA GLY A 293 -4.36 2.69 11.91
C GLY A 293 -5.18 1.41 11.68
N ALA A 294 -4.52 0.37 11.17
CA ALA A 294 -5.02 -1.01 11.22
C ALA A 294 -3.89 -1.89 11.74
N THR A 295 -3.84 -2.12 13.05
CA THR A 295 -2.60 -2.56 13.73
C THR A 295 -2.74 -3.81 14.59
N GLY A 296 -3.86 -4.53 14.48
CA GLY A 296 -4.08 -5.74 15.27
C GLY A 296 -4.09 -5.52 16.79
N GLY A 297 -4.32 -4.28 17.23
CA GLY A 297 -4.42 -3.90 18.65
C GLY A 297 -3.24 -3.06 19.17
N ASN A 298 -2.18 -2.83 18.40
CA ASN A 298 -1.03 -2.01 18.85
C ASN A 298 -1.34 -0.52 18.99
N GLY A 299 -2.39 -0.03 18.32
CA GLY A 299 -2.72 1.40 18.27
C GLY A 299 -1.75 2.22 17.42
N THR A 300 -2.16 3.45 17.08
CA THR A 300 -1.38 4.49 16.39
C THR A 300 -1.74 5.80 17.08
N ALA A 301 -1.14 6.08 18.23
CA ALA A 301 -1.41 7.30 19.00
C ALA A 301 -0.58 8.47 18.46
#